data_AF-A0A9D4ZKE4-F1
#
_entry.id   AF-A0A9D4ZKE4-F1
#
_cell.length_a   1.000
_cell.length_b   1.000
_cell.length_c   1.000
_cell.angle_alpha   90.00
_cell.angle_beta   90.00
_cell.angle_gamma   90.00
#
_symmetry.space_group_name_H-M   'P 1'
#
loop_
_entity.id
_entity.type
_entity.pdbx_description
1 polymer ?
#
loop_
_entity_poly.entity_id
_entity_poly.type
_entity_poly.pdbx_seq_one_letter_code
_entity_poly.pdbx_strand_id
1 'polypeptide(L)'
;MLGLAFGIVLVSLQLLSSISTCRPIATNYIYHHYNVNNHTSTRTDIKVNNHDTSGRAASYNGDIINNHTNDVSTTLDDDGHSNQQPPPAGHHMQRHYVAPIVPALFAFGDSTVDAGNNNHLTTISRSDFSPYGRDLPDKRPSGRFCNGKLVIDYVAEKLGLQPRMVAYLDTKSDIRTRLGCPNMPLHLEVSFGSASSGFLDSTATHFNALSLRKQVDHFKEYRQRLVEEIGEEDVMEILENAIFIISTGTNDYVNNYFVNPYLRSKYSLAQFQTLILGLCAQLIKDIHGLGARRVGVVSLPPIGCLPAIRTIYRKGNGHGCVEHLNNYTMRFNQELQRNVFPLLQENLSELHVAYMDSNSALLDIVNNPPKYGIKQAHKACCGSGKLEVGIFCNKLSLGTCKDARQYAFWDSFHPTDHTNEILATKLLEQVWKVFNLDHPYVYYYKNPTTNVHHKEENVAIIIHMEQWRCRVFLLGGLLYIIHLIKQFFPKIVELGF
;
A
#
# COMPACT_ATOMS: atom_id res chain seq x y z
N MET A 1 40.48 -33.08 -27.14
CA MET A 1 41.08 -32.59 -25.87
C MET A 1 40.65 -31.16 -25.59
N LEU A 2 41.12 -30.15 -26.34
CA LEU A 2 40.70 -28.75 -26.17
C LEU A 2 39.17 -28.52 -26.25
N GLY A 3 38.48 -29.14 -27.21
CA GLY A 3 37.01 -29.04 -27.31
C GLY A 3 36.23 -29.69 -26.17
N LEU A 4 36.79 -30.73 -25.52
CA LEU A 4 36.12 -31.42 -24.41
C LEU A 4 36.32 -30.64 -23.10
N ALA A 5 37.51 -30.09 -22.88
CA ALA A 5 37.79 -29.16 -21.78
C ALA A 5 36.95 -27.89 -21.92
N PHE A 6 36.79 -27.36 -23.14
CA PHE A 6 35.95 -26.19 -23.42
C PHE A 6 34.46 -26.49 -23.15
N GLY A 7 33.98 -27.68 -23.53
CA GLY A 7 32.60 -28.11 -23.26
C GLY A 7 32.31 -28.29 -21.77
N ILE A 8 33.22 -28.87 -21.00
CA ILE A 8 33.09 -29.00 -19.53
C ILE A 8 33.09 -27.62 -18.87
N VAL A 9 33.94 -26.70 -19.32
CA VAL A 9 33.98 -25.31 -18.81
C VAL A 9 32.68 -24.57 -19.14
N LEU A 10 32.15 -24.70 -20.35
CA LEU A 10 30.87 -24.08 -20.76
C LEU A 10 29.68 -24.61 -19.95
N VAL A 11 29.59 -25.93 -19.76
CA VAL A 11 28.52 -26.55 -18.96
C VAL A 11 28.65 -26.17 -17.48
N SER A 12 29.89 -26.08 -16.97
CA SER A 12 30.15 -25.62 -15.60
C SER A 12 29.80 -24.15 -15.42
N LEU A 13 30.05 -23.30 -16.42
CA LEU A 13 29.66 -21.88 -16.44
C LEU A 13 28.14 -21.69 -16.54
N GLN A 14 27.44 -22.51 -17.32
CA GLN A 14 25.96 -22.51 -17.38
C GLN A 14 25.33 -23.03 -16.09
N LEU A 15 25.93 -24.02 -15.42
CA LEU A 15 25.51 -24.46 -14.09
C LEU A 15 25.77 -23.39 -13.03
N LEU A 16 26.91 -22.71 -13.07
CA LEU A 16 27.20 -21.58 -12.18
C LEU A 16 26.26 -20.39 -12.43
N SER A 17 25.91 -20.09 -13.69
CA SER A 17 24.91 -19.05 -13.99
C SER A 17 23.52 -19.46 -13.50
N SER A 18 23.14 -20.73 -13.64
CA SER A 18 21.86 -21.28 -13.16
C SER A 18 21.78 -21.34 -11.62
N ILE A 19 22.91 -21.58 -10.94
CA ILE A 19 23.03 -21.49 -9.48
C ILE A 19 22.95 -20.03 -9.02
N SER A 20 23.49 -19.08 -9.80
CA SER A 20 23.36 -17.65 -9.50
C SER A 20 21.94 -17.11 -9.68
N THR A 21 21.13 -17.72 -10.56
CA THR A 21 19.69 -17.43 -10.70
C THR A 21 18.82 -18.17 -9.66
N CYS A 22 19.30 -19.24 -9.03
CA CYS A 22 18.69 -19.87 -7.83
C CYS A 22 19.13 -19.17 -6.51
N ARG A 23 19.57 -17.91 -6.53
CA ARG A 23 19.60 -17.09 -5.31
C ARG A 23 18.16 -16.63 -5.01
N PRO A 24 17.65 -16.81 -3.78
CA PRO A 24 16.46 -16.07 -3.39
C PRO A 24 16.76 -14.57 -3.57
N ILE A 25 15.80 -13.81 -4.11
CA ILE A 25 15.81 -12.35 -4.22
C ILE A 25 15.73 -11.75 -2.79
N ALA A 26 16.76 -12.02 -2.00
CA ALA A 26 16.86 -11.71 -0.59
C ALA A 26 18.35 -11.64 -0.18
N THR A 27 19.21 -11.02 -1.00
CA THR A 27 20.54 -10.58 -0.54
C THR A 27 21.04 -9.43 -1.42
N ASN A 28 20.52 -8.23 -1.17
CA ASN A 28 21.24 -6.96 -1.32
C ASN A 28 20.47 -5.82 -0.64
N TYR A 29 20.37 -5.88 0.69
CA TYR A 29 20.27 -4.68 1.52
C TYR A 29 21.18 -4.91 2.72
N ILE A 30 22.42 -4.42 2.59
CA ILE A 30 23.43 -4.46 3.64
C ILE A 30 22.95 -3.55 4.78
N TYR A 31 22.57 -4.17 5.90
CA TYR A 31 22.48 -3.49 7.19
C TYR A 31 23.89 -3.13 7.65
N HIS A 32 24.25 -1.84 7.65
CA HIS A 32 25.34 -1.35 8.47
C HIS A 32 24.86 -1.26 9.92
N HIS A 33 25.22 -2.24 10.74
CA HIS A 33 25.15 -2.13 12.20
C HIS A 33 26.45 -1.51 12.72
N TYR A 34 26.36 -0.31 13.29
CA TYR A 34 27.31 0.17 14.30
C TYR A 34 27.11 -0.68 15.56
N ASN A 35 28.11 -1.51 15.85
CA ASN A 35 28.15 -2.35 17.03
C ASN A 35 28.85 -1.56 18.15
N VAL A 36 28.08 -1.06 19.11
CA VAL A 36 28.60 -0.63 20.41
C VAL A 36 28.14 -1.69 21.39
N ASN A 37 29.03 -2.56 21.84
CA ASN A 37 28.88 -3.24 23.12
C ASN A 37 30.22 -3.74 23.66
N ASN A 38 30.43 -3.42 24.94
CA ASN A 38 31.21 -4.13 25.94
C ASN A 38 32.74 -4.11 25.85
N HIS A 39 33.32 -3.09 26.47
CA HIS A 39 34.57 -3.26 27.21
C HIS A 39 34.28 -4.02 28.52
N THR A 40 34.73 -5.27 28.59
CA THR A 40 35.13 -5.88 29.87
C THR A 40 36.66 -5.92 29.91
N SER A 41 37.17 -5.53 31.07
CA SER A 41 38.57 -5.39 31.47
C SER A 41 39.48 -6.55 31.06
N THR A 42 40.56 -6.22 30.34
CA THR A 42 41.88 -6.80 30.63
C THR A 42 42.92 -5.68 30.63
N ARG A 43 43.64 -5.66 31.75
CA ARG A 43 44.68 -4.72 32.16
C ARG A 43 45.99 -5.10 31.48
N THR A 44 46.56 -4.20 30.69
CA THR A 44 48.00 -4.17 30.39
C THR A 44 48.46 -2.73 30.40
N ASP A 45 49.27 -2.42 31.42
CA ASP A 45 50.00 -1.17 31.59
C ASP A 45 51.02 -0.99 30.47
N ILE A 46 50.92 0.08 29.67
CA ILE A 46 52.08 0.77 29.09
C ILE A 46 51.87 2.27 29.21
N LYS A 47 52.92 2.90 29.75
CA LYS A 47 53.11 4.28 30.19
C LYS A 47 53.54 5.19 29.01
N VAL A 48 53.34 6.51 29.18
CA VAL A 48 54.16 7.64 28.62
C VAL A 48 53.84 8.02 27.15
N ASN A 49 53.66 9.27 26.68
CA ASN A 49 53.97 10.61 27.17
C ASN A 49 53.10 11.72 26.51
N ASN A 50 53.12 12.90 27.14
CA ASN A 50 52.52 14.20 26.76
C ASN A 50 52.94 14.79 25.41
N HIS A 51 52.02 15.56 24.79
CA HIS A 51 52.18 16.98 24.37
C HIS A 51 50.78 17.49 23.93
N ASP A 52 50.16 18.48 24.59
CA ASP A 52 50.27 19.94 24.39
C ASP A 52 50.03 20.36 22.91
N THR A 53 49.09 21.25 22.53
CA THR A 53 48.62 22.52 23.12
C THR A 53 47.29 23.01 22.50
N SER A 54 46.51 23.77 23.31
CA SER A 54 45.67 24.96 23.02
C SER A 54 44.65 24.94 21.84
N GLY A 55 43.39 25.38 21.96
CA GLY A 55 42.70 26.17 22.97
C GLY A 55 41.76 27.17 22.30
N ARG A 56 40.45 27.10 22.58
CA ARG A 56 39.59 28.25 22.94
C ARG A 56 38.19 27.78 23.33
N ALA A 57 37.84 28.12 24.57
CA ALA A 57 36.55 27.93 25.19
C ALA A 57 35.62 29.12 24.92
N ALA A 58 34.31 28.85 24.94
CA ALA A 58 33.30 29.77 25.45
C ALA A 58 32.16 28.97 26.14
N SER A 59 31.98 29.29 27.43
CA SER A 59 31.03 28.80 28.45
C SER A 59 29.57 28.75 27.98
N TYR A 60 28.81 27.67 28.19
CA TYR A 60 28.06 27.26 29.40
C TYR A 60 27.10 28.31 29.99
N ASN A 61 25.80 27.99 29.93
CA ASN A 61 24.88 28.03 31.08
C ASN A 61 23.80 26.96 30.86
N GLY A 62 23.74 25.99 31.77
CA GLY A 62 22.66 25.03 31.90
C GLY A 62 21.73 25.43 33.04
N ASP A 63 20.57 24.77 33.07
CA ASP A 63 19.72 24.44 34.22
C ASP A 63 18.33 24.03 33.65
N ILE A 64 17.54 23.07 34.14
CA ILE A 64 17.59 22.07 35.21
C ILE A 64 16.51 21.04 34.84
N ILE A 65 16.78 19.77 35.15
CA ILE A 65 15.88 18.62 35.07
C ILE A 65 14.83 18.72 36.20
N ASN A 66 13.55 18.51 35.90
CA ASN A 66 12.55 18.10 36.90
C ASN A 66 11.70 16.94 36.36
N ASN A 67 12.14 15.72 36.70
CA ASN A 67 11.32 14.51 36.65
C ASN A 67 10.43 14.49 37.89
N HIS A 68 9.12 14.57 37.70
CA HIS A 68 8.17 14.11 38.70
C HIS A 68 7.87 12.63 38.47
N THR A 69 8.45 11.81 39.34
CA THR A 69 8.08 10.43 39.63
C THR A 69 6.72 10.42 40.34
N ASN A 70 5.77 9.62 39.85
CA ASN A 70 4.62 9.19 40.64
C ASN A 70 4.98 7.90 41.38
N ASP A 71 4.89 8.00 42.69
CA ASP A 71 5.02 6.93 43.66
C ASP A 71 4.09 5.75 43.38
N VAL A 72 4.64 4.54 43.45
CA VAL A 72 3.89 3.35 43.87
C VAL A 72 4.57 2.86 45.13
N SER A 73 3.85 2.97 46.25
CA SER A 73 4.25 2.46 47.55
C SER A 73 4.40 0.94 47.52
N THR A 74 5.54 0.43 47.96
CA THR A 74 5.69 -0.96 48.38
C THR A 74 6.22 -0.98 49.80
N THR A 75 5.39 -1.52 50.69
CA THR A 75 5.70 -1.98 52.03
C THR A 75 6.90 -2.93 52.01
N LEU A 76 7.83 -2.72 52.92
CA LEU A 76 8.97 -3.60 53.20
C LEU A 76 8.47 -4.79 54.02
N ASP A 77 8.80 -6.00 53.57
CA ASP A 77 8.92 -7.18 54.44
C ASP A 77 10.36 -7.69 54.33
N ASP A 78 10.98 -7.87 55.49
CA ASP A 78 12.31 -8.46 55.69
C ASP A 78 12.22 -9.97 55.45
N ASP A 79 12.90 -10.46 54.41
CA ASP A 79 13.64 -11.73 54.46
C ASP A 79 14.37 -11.91 53.12
N GLY A 80 15.70 -11.76 53.18
CA GLY A 80 16.56 -11.76 52.01
C GLY A 80 16.67 -13.12 51.35
N HIS A 81 16.04 -13.29 50.18
CA HIS A 81 16.48 -14.18 49.09
C HIS A 81 15.89 -13.72 47.75
N SER A 82 16.71 -13.09 46.89
CA SER A 82 16.30 -12.74 45.53
C SER A 82 16.45 -13.95 44.59
N ASN A 83 15.31 -14.55 44.22
CA ASN A 83 15.22 -15.52 43.14
C ASN A 83 14.67 -14.79 41.91
N GLN A 84 15.54 -14.15 41.13
CA GLN A 84 15.17 -13.54 39.83
C GLN A 84 15.71 -14.42 38.70
N GLN A 85 14.82 -15.21 38.10
CA GLN A 85 15.05 -15.76 36.77
C GLN A 85 15.16 -14.60 35.77
N PRO A 86 16.10 -14.65 34.81
CA PRO A 86 16.14 -13.67 33.73
C PRO A 86 14.86 -13.77 32.89
N PRO A 87 14.35 -12.64 32.35
CA PRO A 87 13.17 -12.66 31.50
C PRO A 87 13.43 -13.53 30.27
N PRO A 88 12.42 -14.28 29.79
CA PRO A 88 12.57 -15.09 28.59
C PRO A 88 12.97 -14.18 27.43
N ALA A 89 14.02 -14.57 26.70
CA ALA A 89 14.47 -13.90 25.50
C ALA A 89 13.27 -13.69 24.56
N GLY A 90 13.00 -12.43 24.22
CA GLY A 90 11.88 -12.06 23.38
C GLY A 90 11.87 -12.87 22.10
N HIS A 91 10.71 -13.43 21.76
CA HIS A 91 10.50 -14.04 20.46
C HIS A 91 10.81 -13.01 19.37
N HIS A 92 11.92 -13.20 18.67
CA HIS A 92 12.16 -12.57 17.39
C HIS A 92 11.01 -12.92 16.47
N MET A 93 10.09 -11.97 16.25
CA MET A 93 9.05 -12.08 15.25
C MET A 93 9.74 -12.12 13.88
N GLN A 94 10.04 -13.32 13.39
CA GLN A 94 10.43 -13.52 11.99
C GLN A 94 9.21 -13.11 11.15
N ARG A 95 9.24 -11.92 10.53
CA ARG A 95 8.31 -11.62 9.44
C ARG A 95 8.65 -12.57 8.31
N HIS A 96 7.81 -13.58 8.09
CA HIS A 96 7.87 -14.38 6.88
C HIS A 96 7.63 -13.46 5.68
N TYR A 97 8.67 -13.24 4.87
CA TYR A 97 8.56 -12.45 3.64
C TYR A 97 7.83 -13.31 2.62
N VAL A 98 6.53 -13.06 2.46
CA VAL A 98 5.76 -13.58 1.34
C VAL A 98 6.13 -12.72 0.13
N ALA A 99 6.54 -13.35 -0.97
CA ALA A 99 6.80 -12.61 -2.20
C ALA A 99 5.52 -11.84 -2.62
N PRO A 100 5.62 -10.56 -3.01
CA PRO A 100 4.47 -9.81 -3.49
C PRO A 100 3.81 -10.50 -4.68
N ILE A 101 2.47 -10.45 -4.74
CA ILE A 101 1.67 -11.02 -5.85
C ILE A 101 1.86 -10.22 -7.13
N VAL A 102 2.10 -8.91 -6.98
CA VAL A 102 2.41 -7.98 -8.07
C VAL A 102 3.62 -7.13 -7.66
N PRO A 103 4.43 -6.65 -8.62
CA PRO A 103 5.64 -5.90 -8.30
C PRO A 103 5.36 -4.49 -7.75
N ALA A 104 4.21 -3.90 -8.10
CA ALA A 104 3.88 -2.53 -7.73
C ALA A 104 2.37 -2.26 -7.67
N LEU A 105 2.01 -1.21 -6.92
CA LEU A 105 0.66 -0.68 -6.81
C LEU A 105 0.69 0.85 -6.91
N PHE A 106 -0.08 1.40 -7.86
CA PHE A 106 -0.20 2.84 -8.07
C PHE A 106 -1.64 3.29 -7.92
N ALA A 107 -1.87 4.45 -7.30
CA ALA A 107 -3.22 4.98 -7.08
C ALA A 107 -3.38 6.42 -7.59
N PHE A 108 -4.52 6.70 -8.22
CA PHE A 108 -4.91 8.01 -8.76
C PHE A 108 -6.32 8.34 -8.28
N GLY A 109 -6.56 9.60 -7.91
CA GLY A 109 -7.89 10.06 -7.56
C GLY A 109 -7.95 11.08 -6.44
N ASP A 110 -8.91 10.92 -5.55
CA ASP A 110 -9.26 11.92 -4.53
C ASP A 110 -8.84 11.52 -3.11
N SER A 111 -9.55 12.01 -2.09
CA SER A 111 -9.28 11.76 -0.67
C SER A 111 -9.38 10.28 -0.28
N THR A 112 -10.08 9.47 -1.08
CA THR A 112 -10.17 8.01 -0.87
C THR A 112 -8.85 7.29 -1.13
N VAL A 113 -7.92 7.93 -1.83
CA VAL A 113 -6.59 7.42 -2.16
C VAL A 113 -5.46 8.38 -1.80
N ASP A 114 -5.76 9.54 -1.20
CA ASP A 114 -4.74 10.51 -0.78
C ASP A 114 -3.93 10.00 0.42
N ALA A 115 -2.68 9.64 0.17
CA ALA A 115 -1.75 9.16 1.19
C ALA A 115 -1.05 10.29 1.97
N GLY A 116 -1.29 11.56 1.62
CA GLY A 116 -0.63 12.74 2.20
C GLY A 116 -0.16 13.78 1.19
N ASN A 117 -0.52 13.70 -0.10
CA ASN A 117 -0.08 14.67 -1.10
C ASN A 117 -0.59 16.08 -0.77
N ASN A 118 -1.81 16.20 -0.24
CA ASN A 118 -2.39 17.49 0.14
C ASN A 118 -1.66 18.20 1.29
N ASN A 119 -0.79 17.51 2.03
CA ASN A 119 0.02 18.12 3.10
C ASN A 119 1.00 19.17 2.54
N HIS A 120 1.39 19.02 1.27
CA HIS A 120 2.33 19.90 0.57
C HIS A 120 1.64 21.05 -0.17
N LEU A 121 0.32 21.17 -0.05
CA LEU A 121 -0.47 22.16 -0.76
C LEU A 121 -1.06 23.19 0.20
N THR A 122 -1.16 24.44 -0.26
CA THR A 122 -1.92 25.47 0.45
C THR A 122 -3.42 25.26 0.20
N THR A 123 -4.03 24.34 0.94
CA THR A 123 -5.44 23.95 0.79
C THR A 123 -6.14 23.74 2.13
N ILE A 124 -7.46 23.88 2.13
CA ILE A 124 -8.33 23.46 3.24
C ILE A 124 -8.60 21.95 3.24
N SER A 125 -8.35 21.28 2.11
CA SER A 125 -8.55 19.84 1.93
C SER A 125 -7.36 19.09 2.51
N ARG A 126 -7.17 19.18 3.83
CA ARG A 126 -6.11 18.51 4.58
C ARG A 126 -6.66 17.72 5.76
N SER A 127 -5.90 16.71 6.15
CA SER A 127 -6.18 15.82 7.30
C SER A 127 -4.87 15.38 8.00
N ASP A 128 -3.83 16.21 7.94
CA ASP A 128 -2.53 16.06 8.60
C ASP A 128 -2.53 16.54 10.07
N PHE A 129 -3.70 16.49 10.72
CA PHE A 129 -3.90 16.90 12.11
C PHE A 129 -4.88 15.99 12.85
N SER A 130 -4.78 15.99 14.18
CA SER A 130 -5.68 15.23 15.05
C SER A 130 -7.15 15.65 14.86
N PRO A 131 -8.11 14.71 14.80
CA PRO A 131 -8.01 13.31 15.21
C PRO A 131 -7.68 12.29 14.10
N TYR A 132 -7.37 12.74 12.88
CA TYR A 132 -6.99 11.84 11.78
C TYR A 132 -5.73 11.04 12.12
N GLY A 133 -5.66 9.80 11.62
CA GLY A 133 -4.52 8.90 11.85
C GLY A 133 -4.36 8.37 13.29
N ARG A 134 -5.31 8.61 14.21
CA ARG A 134 -5.21 8.16 15.61
C ARG A 134 -5.13 6.64 15.80
N ASP A 135 -5.63 5.88 14.82
CA ASP A 135 -5.66 4.41 14.81
C ASP A 135 -4.58 3.81 13.87
N LEU A 136 -3.71 4.65 13.28
CA LEU A 136 -2.48 4.16 12.65
C LEU A 136 -1.52 3.59 13.71
N PRO A 137 -0.60 2.68 13.34
CA PRO A 137 0.37 2.12 14.29
C PRO A 137 1.24 3.17 15.01
N ASP A 138 1.60 4.25 14.31
CA ASP A 138 2.36 5.39 14.84
C ASP A 138 1.47 6.43 15.55
N LYS A 139 0.13 6.28 15.46
CA LYS A 139 -0.90 7.19 15.96
C LYS A 139 -0.71 8.64 15.51
N ARG A 140 -0.12 8.83 14.33
CA ARG A 140 0.21 10.16 13.79
C ARG A 140 -0.67 10.48 12.59
N PRO A 141 -1.26 11.70 12.53
CA PRO A 141 -1.93 12.16 11.32
C PRO A 141 -0.98 12.13 10.13
N SER A 142 -1.42 11.55 9.02
CA SER A 142 -0.59 11.44 7.81
C SER A 142 -1.14 12.19 6.60
N GLY A 143 -2.28 12.87 6.73
CA GLY A 143 -3.03 13.40 5.58
C GLY A 143 -3.96 12.40 4.91
N ARG A 144 -4.09 11.19 5.47
CA ARG A 144 -5.18 10.26 5.09
C ARG A 144 -6.47 10.74 5.71
N PHE A 145 -7.53 10.81 4.90
CA PHE A 145 -8.88 11.19 5.34
C PHE A 145 -9.58 10.04 6.08
N CYS A 146 -8.93 9.51 7.12
CA CYS A 146 -9.38 8.39 7.93
C CYS A 146 -8.78 8.47 9.34
N ASN A 147 -9.37 7.75 10.29
CA ASN A 147 -8.72 7.48 11.58
C ASN A 147 -7.49 6.57 11.44
N GLY A 148 -7.38 5.78 10.37
CA GLY A 148 -6.30 4.81 10.17
C GLY A 148 -5.89 4.71 8.70
N LYS A 149 -5.84 3.48 8.19
CA LYS A 149 -5.49 3.15 6.81
C LYS A 149 -6.64 3.41 5.83
N LEU A 150 -6.30 3.70 4.58
CA LEU A 150 -7.22 3.75 3.45
C LEU A 150 -7.39 2.36 2.83
N VAL A 151 -8.38 2.20 1.96
CA VAL A 151 -8.61 0.96 1.19
C VAL A 151 -7.34 0.52 0.46
N ILE A 152 -6.63 1.46 -0.17
CA ILE A 152 -5.40 1.17 -0.93
C ILE A 152 -4.24 0.64 -0.07
N ASP A 153 -4.17 1.02 1.21
CA ASP A 153 -3.15 0.51 2.12
C ASP A 153 -3.40 -0.97 2.44
N TYR A 154 -4.67 -1.33 2.66
CA TYR A 154 -5.07 -2.73 2.87
C TYR A 154 -4.96 -3.56 1.58
N VAL A 155 -5.20 -2.97 0.41
CA VAL A 155 -4.95 -3.65 -0.87
C VAL A 155 -3.47 -3.95 -1.03
N ALA A 156 -2.58 -2.98 -0.76
CA ALA A 156 -1.13 -3.20 -0.79
C ALA A 156 -0.73 -4.36 0.14
N GLU A 157 -1.19 -4.33 1.40
CA GLU A 157 -0.91 -5.37 2.38
C GLU A 157 -1.37 -6.76 1.92
N LYS A 158 -2.58 -6.87 1.36
CA LYS A 158 -3.12 -8.14 0.84
C LYS A 158 -2.41 -8.64 -0.42
N LEU A 159 -1.75 -7.75 -1.15
CA LEU A 159 -0.89 -8.09 -2.30
C LEU A 159 0.54 -8.46 -1.87
N GLY A 160 0.86 -8.46 -0.58
CA GLY A 160 2.21 -8.72 -0.08
C GLY A 160 3.18 -7.54 -0.24
N LEU A 161 2.67 -6.37 -0.60
CA LEU A 161 3.42 -5.11 -0.71
C LEU A 161 3.53 -4.41 0.66
N GLN A 162 4.27 -3.30 0.73
CA GLN A 162 4.34 -2.53 1.97
C GLN A 162 2.93 -2.09 2.43
N PRO A 163 2.58 -2.27 3.72
CA PRO A 163 1.21 -2.12 4.21
C PRO A 163 0.76 -0.65 4.39
N ARG A 164 1.41 0.28 3.67
CA ARG A 164 1.14 1.71 3.69
C ARG A 164 1.67 2.34 2.42
N MET A 165 0.77 2.83 1.57
CA MET A 165 1.15 3.55 0.35
C MET A 165 1.80 4.90 0.67
N VAL A 166 2.75 5.31 -0.16
CA VAL A 166 3.49 6.56 0.03
C VAL A 166 2.88 7.64 -0.86
N ALA A 167 2.71 8.85 -0.33
CA ALA A 167 2.33 10.00 -1.14
C ALA A 167 3.47 10.37 -2.08
N TYR A 168 3.18 10.56 -3.37
CA TYR A 168 4.19 10.94 -4.34
C TYR A 168 5.01 12.18 -3.91
N LEU A 169 4.39 13.21 -3.34
CA LEU A 169 5.11 14.41 -2.90
C LEU A 169 6.04 14.15 -1.69
N ASP A 170 5.75 13.16 -0.84
CA ASP A 170 6.70 12.70 0.19
C ASP A 170 7.91 11.98 -0.41
N THR A 171 7.77 11.43 -1.63
CA THR A 171 8.93 10.88 -2.37
C THR A 171 9.86 11.98 -2.90
N LYS A 172 9.37 13.23 -2.98
CA LYS A 172 10.14 14.41 -3.40
C LYS A 172 10.72 15.22 -2.26
N SER A 173 10.06 15.23 -1.10
CA SER A 173 10.43 16.13 -0.01
C SER A 173 11.84 15.84 0.52
N ASP A 174 12.75 16.74 0.14
CA ASP A 174 14.06 17.25 0.61
C ASP A 174 14.77 16.71 1.88
N ILE A 175 14.25 15.73 2.62
CA ILE A 175 15.06 15.01 3.62
C ILE A 175 16.14 14.16 2.92
N ARG A 176 15.88 13.74 1.68
CA ARG A 176 16.69 12.79 0.90
C ARG A 176 17.93 13.44 0.27
N THR A 177 17.79 14.67 -0.23
CA THR A 177 18.89 15.51 -0.69
C THR A 177 19.76 15.98 0.49
N ARG A 178 19.16 16.25 1.66
CA ARG A 178 19.88 16.70 2.87
C ARG A 178 20.68 15.60 3.57
N LEU A 179 20.32 14.33 3.41
CA LEU A 179 20.98 13.20 4.10
C LEU A 179 21.99 12.43 3.23
N GLY A 180 22.12 12.74 1.93
CA GLY A 180 23.16 12.15 1.07
C GLY A 180 23.06 10.63 0.90
N CYS A 181 21.84 10.07 0.88
CA CYS A 181 21.62 8.63 0.71
C CYS A 181 21.06 8.31 -0.70
N PRO A 182 21.91 8.14 -1.72
CA PRO A 182 21.49 7.92 -3.11
C PRO A 182 20.88 6.53 -3.39
N ASN A 183 20.84 5.61 -2.41
CA ASN A 183 20.37 4.22 -2.58
C ASN A 183 19.15 3.91 -1.71
N MET A 184 18.11 4.76 -1.76
CA MET A 184 16.84 4.44 -1.11
C MET A 184 16.08 3.37 -1.92
N PRO A 185 15.27 2.51 -1.26
CA PRO A 185 14.47 1.52 -1.97
C PRO A 185 13.48 2.21 -2.91
N LEU A 186 13.35 1.65 -4.11
CA LEU A 186 12.32 2.00 -5.08
C LEU A 186 10.95 1.93 -4.39
N HIS A 187 10.26 3.05 -4.23
CA HIS A 187 8.89 3.01 -3.72
C HIS A 187 7.99 2.49 -4.84
N LEU A 188 7.50 1.27 -4.71
CA LEU A 188 6.64 0.62 -5.70
C LEU A 188 5.15 0.67 -5.28
N GLU A 189 4.86 1.25 -4.12
CA GLU A 189 3.51 1.53 -3.61
C GLU A 189 3.27 3.04 -3.49
N VAL A 190 2.96 3.70 -4.61
CA VAL A 190 2.85 5.17 -4.67
C VAL A 190 1.44 5.64 -4.99
N SER A 191 0.92 6.55 -4.16
CA SER A 191 -0.33 7.26 -4.45
C SER A 191 -0.04 8.66 -4.99
N PHE A 192 -0.65 8.95 -6.13
CA PHE A 192 -0.73 10.26 -6.75
C PHE A 192 -2.03 10.99 -6.39
N GLY A 193 -2.93 10.34 -5.64
CA GLY A 193 -4.22 10.89 -5.24
C GLY A 193 -4.11 12.19 -4.44
N SER A 194 -5.09 13.07 -4.61
CA SER A 194 -5.15 14.37 -3.96
C SER A 194 -6.57 14.69 -3.54
N ALA A 195 -6.80 14.93 -2.25
CA ALA A 195 -8.12 15.21 -1.73
C ALA A 195 -8.79 16.40 -2.41
N SER A 196 -10.11 16.28 -2.60
CA SER A 196 -10.95 17.19 -3.40
C SER A 196 -10.71 17.19 -4.91
N SER A 197 -9.87 16.29 -5.43
CA SER A 197 -9.77 16.06 -6.87
C SER A 197 -11.01 15.36 -7.44
N GLY A 198 -11.18 15.47 -8.75
CA GLY A 198 -12.25 14.86 -9.55
C GLY A 198 -11.74 14.51 -10.94
N PHE A 199 -12.55 13.85 -11.75
CA PHE A 199 -12.27 13.67 -13.17
C PHE A 199 -12.19 15.01 -13.90
N LEU A 200 -13.01 15.98 -13.51
CA LEU A 200 -12.95 17.31 -14.07
C LEU A 200 -11.88 18.13 -13.35
N ASP A 201 -10.89 18.63 -14.10
CA ASP A 201 -9.78 19.42 -13.53
C ASP A 201 -10.28 20.62 -12.69
N SER A 202 -11.37 21.26 -13.11
CA SER A 202 -11.93 22.40 -12.37
C SER A 202 -12.43 22.02 -10.98
N THR A 203 -12.85 20.77 -10.76
CA THR A 203 -13.22 20.27 -9.42
C THR A 203 -12.06 20.43 -8.44
N ALA A 204 -10.85 20.04 -8.85
CA ALA A 204 -9.64 20.19 -8.03
C ALA A 204 -9.25 21.66 -7.84
N THR A 205 -9.38 22.49 -8.89
CA THR A 205 -9.01 23.91 -8.85
C THR A 205 -9.75 24.70 -7.77
N HIS A 206 -11.04 24.40 -7.52
CA HIS A 206 -11.83 25.08 -6.48
C HIS A 206 -11.23 24.93 -5.07
N PHE A 207 -10.48 23.85 -4.84
CA PHE A 207 -9.89 23.53 -3.55
C PHE A 207 -8.36 23.65 -3.54
N ASN A 208 -7.74 24.17 -4.61
CA ASN A 208 -6.29 24.17 -4.79
C ASN A 208 -5.67 22.77 -4.60
N ALA A 209 -6.34 21.74 -5.12
CA ALA A 209 -5.91 20.34 -5.10
C ALA A 209 -5.21 19.96 -6.41
N LEU A 210 -4.52 18.82 -6.45
CA LEU A 210 -3.93 18.30 -7.68
C LEU A 210 -5.01 17.68 -8.55
N SER A 211 -5.22 18.27 -9.72
CA SER A 211 -6.12 17.71 -10.75
C SER A 211 -5.61 16.37 -11.25
N LEU A 212 -6.48 15.50 -11.79
CA LEU A 212 -6.05 14.20 -12.32
C LEU A 212 -4.96 14.34 -13.39
N ARG A 213 -5.02 15.38 -14.22
CA ARG A 213 -3.93 15.68 -15.16
C ARG A 213 -2.60 15.91 -14.46
N LYS A 214 -2.59 16.65 -13.34
CA LYS A 214 -1.38 16.84 -12.53
C LYS A 214 -0.90 15.55 -11.86
N GLN A 215 -1.82 14.67 -11.47
CA GLN A 215 -1.47 13.35 -10.95
C GLN A 215 -0.79 12.49 -12.02
N VAL A 216 -1.26 12.54 -13.27
CA VAL A 216 -0.60 11.89 -14.41
C VAL A 216 0.77 12.51 -14.71
N ASP A 217 0.89 13.85 -14.68
CA ASP A 217 2.19 14.53 -14.82
C ASP A 217 3.19 14.06 -13.75
N HIS A 218 2.73 13.91 -12.52
CA HIS A 218 3.52 13.36 -11.40
C HIS A 218 3.92 11.90 -11.61
N PHE A 219 3.03 11.08 -12.16
CA PHE A 219 3.38 9.71 -12.53
C PHE A 219 4.41 9.64 -13.64
N LYS A 220 4.35 10.52 -14.64
CA LYS A 220 5.39 10.64 -15.70
C LYS A 220 6.75 10.97 -15.11
N GLU A 221 6.81 11.93 -14.19
CA GLU A 221 8.05 12.30 -13.52
C GLU A 221 8.54 11.18 -12.58
N TYR A 222 7.64 10.49 -11.87
CA TYR A 222 7.98 9.30 -11.09
C TYR A 222 8.60 8.22 -11.98
N ARG A 223 7.94 7.86 -13.08
CA ARG A 223 8.41 6.86 -14.04
C ARG A 223 9.78 7.24 -14.59
N GLN A 224 10.00 8.49 -14.96
CA GLN A 224 11.29 8.97 -15.46
C GLN A 224 12.41 8.71 -14.44
N ARG A 225 12.16 8.98 -13.15
CA ARG A 225 13.13 8.66 -12.08
C ARG A 225 13.39 7.16 -11.96
N LEU A 226 12.35 6.31 -12.10
CA LEU A 226 12.56 4.86 -12.12
C LEU A 226 13.46 4.45 -13.29
N VAL A 227 13.23 5.00 -14.48
CA VAL A 227 14.00 4.68 -15.69
C VAL A 227 15.46 5.09 -15.52
N GLU A 228 15.73 6.21 -14.86
CA GLU A 228 17.08 6.66 -14.52
C GLU A 228 17.79 5.73 -13.53
N GLU A 229 17.04 5.06 -12.64
CA GLU A 229 17.59 4.17 -11.62
C GLU A 229 17.81 2.73 -12.10
N ILE A 230 16.84 2.15 -12.82
CA ILE A 230 16.84 0.72 -13.18
C ILE A 230 16.71 0.45 -14.68
N GLY A 231 16.59 1.48 -15.51
CA GLY A 231 16.46 1.34 -16.97
C GLY A 231 15.02 1.12 -17.45
N GLU A 232 14.80 1.40 -18.73
CA GLU A 232 13.45 1.40 -19.35
C GLU A 232 12.83 -0.01 -19.41
N GLU A 233 13.63 -1.05 -19.67
CA GLU A 233 13.15 -2.44 -19.79
C GLU A 233 12.58 -2.94 -18.45
N ASP A 234 13.34 -2.82 -17.36
CA ASP A 234 12.91 -3.22 -16.02
C ASP A 234 11.70 -2.40 -15.54
N VAL A 235 11.66 -1.09 -15.84
CA VAL A 235 10.49 -0.26 -15.52
C VAL A 235 9.25 -0.74 -16.27
N MET A 236 9.36 -1.02 -17.56
CA MET A 236 8.23 -1.51 -18.34
C MET A 236 7.74 -2.85 -17.81
N GLU A 237 8.63 -3.79 -17.47
CA GLU A 237 8.25 -5.07 -16.86
C GLU A 237 7.48 -4.87 -15.53
N ILE A 238 7.93 -3.95 -14.68
CA ILE A 238 7.25 -3.60 -13.43
C ILE A 238 5.86 -3.01 -13.73
N LEU A 239 5.77 -2.01 -14.61
CA LEU A 239 4.52 -1.29 -14.87
C LEU A 239 3.47 -2.18 -15.56
N GLU A 240 3.89 -3.06 -16.47
CA GLU A 240 2.98 -4.00 -17.14
C GLU A 240 2.41 -5.05 -16.18
N ASN A 241 3.13 -5.38 -15.11
CA ASN A 241 2.68 -6.31 -14.08
C ASN A 241 2.07 -5.62 -12.83
N ALA A 242 2.18 -4.30 -12.71
CA ALA A 242 1.62 -3.52 -11.61
C ALA A 242 0.09 -3.44 -11.67
N ILE A 243 -0.53 -3.10 -10.53
CA ILE A 243 -1.94 -2.72 -10.47
C ILE A 243 -2.06 -1.20 -10.36
N PHE A 244 -2.96 -0.62 -11.14
CA PHE A 244 -3.31 0.79 -11.10
C PHE A 244 -4.73 0.95 -10.58
N ILE A 245 -4.92 1.68 -9.47
CA ILE A 245 -6.24 1.95 -8.90
C ILE A 245 -6.66 3.39 -9.19
N ILE A 246 -7.85 3.56 -9.76
CA ILE A 246 -8.49 4.87 -9.94
C ILE A 246 -9.68 4.95 -8.99
N SER A 247 -9.69 5.94 -8.08
CA SER A 247 -10.82 6.19 -7.18
C SER A 247 -11.10 7.68 -7.05
N THR A 248 -12.09 8.15 -7.82
CA THR A 248 -12.47 9.56 -7.85
C THR A 248 -13.85 9.73 -8.48
N GLY A 249 -14.37 10.95 -8.45
CA GLY A 249 -15.60 11.34 -9.13
C GLY A 249 -16.70 11.82 -8.17
N THR A 250 -16.67 11.44 -6.90
CA THR A 250 -17.66 11.91 -5.91
C THR A 250 -17.65 13.44 -5.80
N ASN A 251 -16.45 14.04 -5.84
CA ASN A 251 -16.29 15.49 -5.79
C ASN A 251 -16.87 16.21 -7.01
N ASP A 252 -16.81 15.61 -8.21
CA ASP A 252 -17.38 16.22 -9.43
C ASP A 252 -18.88 16.44 -9.31
N TYR A 253 -19.58 15.56 -8.59
CA TYR A 253 -21.01 15.69 -8.34
C TYR A 253 -21.29 16.54 -7.09
N VAL A 254 -20.78 16.13 -5.94
CA VAL A 254 -21.17 16.69 -4.65
C VAL A 254 -20.60 18.09 -4.44
N ASN A 255 -19.30 18.26 -4.71
CA ASN A 255 -18.58 19.50 -4.43
C ASN A 255 -18.52 20.44 -5.64
N ASN A 256 -19.04 20.01 -6.80
CA ASN A 256 -19.06 20.82 -8.01
C ASN A 256 -20.45 20.83 -8.66
N TYR A 257 -20.85 19.83 -9.45
CA TYR A 257 -22.07 19.89 -10.27
C TYR A 257 -23.35 20.26 -9.48
N PHE A 258 -23.61 19.66 -8.32
CA PHE A 258 -24.85 19.93 -7.58
C PHE A 258 -24.91 21.31 -6.94
N VAL A 259 -23.76 21.91 -6.63
CA VAL A 259 -23.63 23.21 -5.94
C VAL A 259 -23.22 24.35 -6.88
N ASN A 260 -22.82 24.05 -8.12
CA ASN A 260 -22.33 25.02 -9.09
C ASN A 260 -23.43 25.38 -10.11
N PRO A 261 -24.10 26.56 -9.98
CA PRO A 261 -25.18 26.95 -10.88
C PRO A 261 -24.71 27.16 -12.32
N TYR A 262 -23.44 27.52 -12.53
CA TYR A 262 -22.87 27.71 -13.86
C TYR A 262 -22.68 26.39 -14.62
N LEU A 263 -22.24 25.32 -13.94
CA LEU A 263 -22.17 24.00 -14.58
C LEU A 263 -23.56 23.48 -14.91
N ARG A 264 -24.53 23.68 -14.01
CA ARG A 264 -25.92 23.25 -14.22
C ARG A 264 -26.65 24.00 -15.32
N SER A 265 -26.24 25.23 -15.63
CA SER A 265 -26.79 25.96 -16.78
C SER A 265 -26.19 25.52 -18.11
N LYS A 266 -24.96 24.97 -18.11
CA LYS A 266 -24.28 24.46 -19.31
C LYS A 266 -24.58 23.01 -19.65
N TYR A 267 -24.71 22.16 -18.62
CA TYR A 267 -24.84 20.72 -18.79
C TYR A 267 -26.06 20.21 -18.03
N SER A 268 -26.94 19.51 -18.74
CA SER A 268 -27.86 18.58 -18.08
C SER A 268 -27.06 17.50 -17.35
N LEU A 269 -27.69 16.83 -16.38
CA LEU A 269 -26.99 15.81 -15.59
C LEU A 269 -26.48 14.67 -16.47
N ALA A 270 -27.26 14.26 -17.48
CA ALA A 270 -26.83 13.23 -18.42
C ALA A 270 -25.61 13.67 -19.25
N GLN A 271 -25.59 14.91 -19.75
CA GLN A 271 -24.44 15.46 -20.47
C GLN A 271 -23.19 15.54 -19.58
N PHE A 272 -23.37 15.93 -18.31
CA PHE A 272 -22.27 15.95 -17.34
C PHE A 272 -21.75 14.54 -17.06
N GLN A 273 -22.63 13.55 -16.90
CA GLN A 273 -22.23 12.14 -16.75
C GLN A 273 -21.42 11.66 -17.95
N THR A 274 -21.85 11.95 -19.18
CA THR A 274 -21.09 11.63 -20.40
C THR A 274 -19.72 12.28 -20.42
N LEU A 275 -19.60 13.54 -19.99
CA LEU A 275 -18.32 14.23 -19.87
C LEU A 275 -17.38 13.51 -18.90
N ILE A 276 -17.86 13.18 -17.69
CA ILE A 276 -17.07 12.49 -16.67
C ILE A 276 -16.64 11.09 -17.13
N LEU A 277 -17.52 10.34 -17.80
CA LEU A 277 -17.19 9.04 -18.40
C LEU A 277 -16.06 9.16 -19.44
N GLY A 278 -16.12 10.19 -20.30
CA GLY A 278 -15.08 10.47 -21.28
C GLY A 278 -13.73 10.80 -20.64
N LEU A 279 -13.72 11.58 -19.56
CA LEU A 279 -12.51 11.90 -18.80
C LEU A 279 -11.92 10.67 -18.09
N CYS A 280 -12.77 9.79 -17.55
CA CYS A 280 -12.32 8.50 -17.02
C CYS A 280 -11.67 7.65 -18.12
N ALA A 281 -12.29 7.56 -19.30
CA ALA A 281 -11.73 6.82 -20.42
C ALA A 281 -10.38 7.40 -20.88
N GLN A 282 -10.24 8.73 -20.89
CA GLN A 282 -9.00 9.40 -21.23
C GLN A 282 -7.90 9.11 -20.21
N LEU A 283 -8.19 9.15 -18.92
CA LEU A 283 -7.21 8.81 -17.88
C LEU A 283 -6.67 7.39 -18.05
N ILE A 284 -7.55 6.41 -18.34
CA ILE A 284 -7.13 5.02 -18.57
C ILE A 284 -6.22 4.91 -19.79
N LYS A 285 -6.53 5.62 -20.89
CA LYS A 285 -5.67 5.71 -22.07
C LYS A 285 -4.30 6.31 -21.73
N ASP A 286 -4.28 7.38 -20.95
CA ASP A 286 -3.06 8.10 -20.60
C ASP A 286 -2.11 7.22 -19.77
N ILE A 287 -2.63 6.49 -18.76
CA ILE A 287 -1.79 5.59 -17.96
C ILE A 287 -1.43 4.30 -18.69
N HIS A 288 -2.29 3.80 -19.59
CA HIS A 288 -1.98 2.67 -20.47
C HIS A 288 -0.80 2.98 -21.39
N GLY A 289 -0.79 4.18 -21.97
CA GLY A 289 0.33 4.70 -22.77
C GLY A 289 1.63 4.88 -21.99
N LEU A 290 1.58 4.80 -20.65
CA LEU A 290 2.75 4.85 -19.76
C LEU A 290 3.17 3.47 -19.23
N GLY A 291 2.50 2.40 -19.64
CA GLY A 291 2.83 1.01 -19.27
C GLY A 291 1.75 0.29 -18.48
N ALA A 292 0.66 0.94 -18.08
CA ALA A 292 -0.39 0.27 -17.32
C ALA A 292 -1.10 -0.81 -18.15
N ARG A 293 -1.24 -2.01 -17.59
CA ARG A 293 -2.02 -3.12 -18.17
C ARG A 293 -3.16 -3.58 -17.28
N ARG A 294 -3.01 -3.52 -15.95
CA ARG A 294 -4.05 -3.92 -14.98
C ARG A 294 -4.60 -2.68 -14.27
N VAL A 295 -5.81 -2.25 -14.65
CA VAL A 295 -6.43 -1.03 -14.12
C VAL A 295 -7.72 -1.36 -13.37
N GLY A 296 -7.74 -1.12 -12.06
CA GLY A 296 -8.92 -1.23 -11.21
C GLY A 296 -9.60 0.13 -11.07
N VAL A 297 -10.86 0.24 -11.49
CA VAL A 297 -11.64 1.48 -11.35
C VAL A 297 -12.67 1.28 -10.26
N VAL A 298 -12.49 2.03 -9.17
CA VAL A 298 -13.43 2.05 -8.04
C VAL A 298 -14.66 2.83 -8.44
N SER A 299 -15.82 2.17 -8.29
CA SER A 299 -17.10 2.76 -8.62
C SER A 299 -17.43 3.98 -7.76
N LEU A 300 -18.36 4.82 -8.19
CA LEU A 300 -18.92 5.84 -7.29
C LEU A 300 -19.67 5.15 -6.15
N PRO A 301 -19.43 5.50 -4.88
CA PRO A 301 -20.16 4.93 -3.74
C PRO A 301 -21.64 5.36 -3.77
N PRO A 302 -22.52 4.78 -2.94
CA PRO A 302 -23.88 5.27 -2.79
C PRO A 302 -23.86 6.64 -2.10
N ILE A 303 -23.64 7.72 -2.86
CA ILE A 303 -23.41 9.06 -2.31
C ILE A 303 -24.58 9.56 -1.45
N GLY A 304 -25.81 9.12 -1.74
CA GLY A 304 -27.01 9.41 -0.95
C GLY A 304 -26.95 8.83 0.46
N CYS A 305 -26.06 7.89 0.73
CA CYS A 305 -25.84 7.27 2.03
C CYS A 305 -24.72 7.93 2.84
N LEU A 306 -23.99 8.92 2.31
CA LEU A 306 -22.94 9.61 3.07
C LEU A 306 -23.56 10.48 4.18
N PRO A 307 -22.98 10.56 5.39
CA PRO A 307 -23.54 11.33 6.50
C PRO A 307 -23.84 12.80 6.16
N ALA A 308 -22.93 13.49 5.44
CA ALA A 308 -23.15 14.86 5.00
C ALA A 308 -24.36 14.98 4.06
N ILE A 309 -24.46 14.08 3.08
CA ILE A 309 -25.53 14.09 2.09
C ILE A 309 -26.89 13.82 2.74
N ARG A 310 -26.95 12.87 3.67
CA ARG A 310 -28.13 12.62 4.49
C ARG A 310 -28.52 13.88 5.26
N THR A 311 -27.56 14.57 5.86
CA THR A 311 -27.82 15.77 6.65
C THR A 311 -28.34 16.94 5.79
N ILE A 312 -27.76 17.14 4.61
CA ILE A 312 -28.07 18.29 3.74
C ILE A 312 -29.38 18.09 2.96
N TYR A 313 -29.57 16.90 2.36
CA TYR A 313 -30.62 16.69 1.36
C TYR A 313 -31.86 15.97 1.88
N ARG A 314 -31.78 15.34 3.05
CA ARG A 314 -32.92 14.61 3.59
C ARG A 314 -33.86 15.55 4.33
N LYS A 315 -35.16 15.42 4.05
CA LYS A 315 -36.22 16.09 4.81
C LYS A 315 -36.63 15.20 5.99
N GLY A 316 -36.70 15.77 7.19
CA GLY A 316 -37.15 15.08 8.42
C GLY A 316 -36.10 14.21 9.12
N ASN A 317 -36.51 13.50 10.18
CA ASN A 317 -35.61 12.85 11.14
C ASN A 317 -35.18 11.40 10.80
N GLY A 318 -35.50 10.87 9.62
CA GLY A 318 -35.23 9.45 9.34
C GLY A 318 -33.75 9.13 9.03
N HIS A 319 -33.40 7.84 9.07
CA HIS A 319 -32.02 7.34 8.92
C HIS A 319 -31.74 6.60 7.59
N GLY A 320 -32.56 6.78 6.55
CA GLY A 320 -32.32 6.17 5.23
C GLY A 320 -31.44 7.03 4.30
N CYS A 321 -31.03 6.46 3.17
CA CYS A 321 -30.28 7.18 2.15
C CYS A 321 -31.17 8.13 1.33
N VAL A 322 -30.53 9.00 0.54
CA VAL A 322 -31.19 9.89 -0.43
C VAL A 322 -31.22 9.18 -1.80
N GLU A 323 -32.30 8.46 -2.07
CA GLU A 323 -32.37 7.48 -3.19
C GLU A 323 -32.08 8.05 -4.57
N HIS A 324 -32.56 9.26 -4.88
CA HIS A 324 -32.34 9.84 -6.21
C HIS A 324 -30.84 10.10 -6.49
N LEU A 325 -30.05 10.41 -5.46
CA LEU A 325 -28.60 10.58 -5.61
C LEU A 325 -27.88 9.24 -5.80
N ASN A 326 -28.33 8.18 -5.11
CA ASN A 326 -27.83 6.82 -5.34
C ASN A 326 -28.12 6.35 -6.77
N ASN A 327 -29.33 6.60 -7.28
CA ASN A 327 -29.69 6.25 -8.66
C ASN A 327 -28.75 6.88 -9.70
N TYR A 328 -28.25 8.10 -9.46
CA TYR A 328 -27.28 8.74 -10.35
C TYR A 328 -25.94 8.01 -10.34
N THR A 329 -25.44 7.64 -9.16
CA THR A 329 -24.19 6.86 -9.04
C THR A 329 -24.31 5.49 -9.70
N MET A 330 -25.45 4.82 -9.53
CA MET A 330 -25.72 3.53 -10.16
C MET A 330 -25.70 3.62 -11.68
N ARG A 331 -26.34 4.64 -12.26
CA ARG A 331 -26.32 4.84 -13.72
C ARG A 331 -24.91 5.09 -14.25
N PHE A 332 -24.16 5.97 -13.61
CA PHE A 332 -22.76 6.21 -13.98
C PHE A 332 -21.92 4.93 -13.92
N ASN A 333 -22.07 4.15 -12.85
CA ASN A 333 -21.36 2.90 -12.65
C ASN A 333 -21.75 1.82 -13.68
N GLN A 334 -23.01 1.78 -14.12
CA GLN A 334 -23.48 0.88 -15.16
C GLN A 334 -22.90 1.25 -16.53
N GLU A 335 -22.84 2.54 -16.85
CA GLU A 335 -22.26 3.04 -18.10
C GLU A 335 -20.75 2.76 -18.20
N LEU A 336 -20.01 2.90 -17.09
CA LEU A 336 -18.60 2.48 -17.03
C LEU A 336 -18.42 1.02 -17.45
N GLN A 337 -19.18 0.12 -16.84
CA GLN A 337 -19.05 -1.32 -17.06
C GLN A 337 -19.54 -1.78 -18.43
N ARG A 338 -20.68 -1.25 -18.89
CA ARG A 338 -21.35 -1.75 -20.10
C ARG A 338 -20.78 -1.15 -21.38
N ASN A 339 -20.27 0.08 -21.31
CA ASN A 339 -19.91 0.83 -22.50
C ASN A 339 -18.43 1.25 -22.48
N VAL A 340 -17.93 1.83 -21.38
CA VAL A 340 -16.56 2.38 -21.35
C VAL A 340 -15.50 1.27 -21.32
N PHE A 341 -15.61 0.30 -20.41
CA PHE A 341 -14.59 -0.74 -20.27
C PHE A 341 -14.47 -1.66 -21.49
N PRO A 342 -15.57 -2.18 -22.08
CA PRO A 342 -15.47 -3.00 -23.29
C PRO A 342 -14.80 -2.23 -24.44
N LEU A 343 -15.20 -0.98 -24.67
CA LEU A 343 -14.61 -0.14 -25.71
C LEU A 343 -13.11 0.08 -25.50
N LEU A 344 -12.66 0.27 -24.26
CA LEU A 344 -11.23 0.44 -23.97
C LEU A 344 -10.45 -0.85 -24.18
N GLN A 345 -10.96 -1.99 -23.73
CA GLN A 345 -10.29 -3.29 -23.89
C GLN A 345 -10.25 -3.74 -25.36
N GLU A 346 -11.23 -3.35 -26.18
CA GLU A 346 -11.22 -3.61 -27.63
C GLU A 346 -10.14 -2.79 -28.37
N ASN A 347 -9.83 -1.58 -27.87
CA ASN A 347 -8.95 -0.63 -28.56
C ASN A 347 -7.54 -0.55 -27.97
N LEU A 348 -7.30 -1.08 -26.78
CA LEU A 348 -6.04 -0.99 -26.06
C LEU A 348 -5.50 -2.40 -25.81
N SER A 349 -4.40 -2.74 -26.50
CA SER A 349 -3.76 -4.05 -26.37
C SER A 349 -3.40 -4.36 -24.92
N GLU A 350 -3.68 -5.60 -24.51
CA GLU A 350 -3.30 -6.15 -23.20
C GLU A 350 -3.86 -5.36 -22.00
N LEU A 351 -4.86 -4.52 -22.23
CA LEU A 351 -5.54 -3.83 -21.15
C LEU A 351 -6.56 -4.76 -20.48
N HIS A 352 -6.40 -4.91 -19.17
CA HIS A 352 -7.36 -5.53 -18.27
C HIS A 352 -7.96 -4.43 -17.38
N VAL A 353 -9.25 -4.12 -17.55
CA VAL A 353 -9.95 -3.15 -16.70
C VAL A 353 -10.92 -3.87 -15.79
N ALA A 354 -10.71 -3.75 -14.48
CA ALA A 354 -11.60 -4.31 -13.46
C ALA A 354 -12.51 -3.23 -12.87
N TYR A 355 -13.80 -3.55 -12.82
CA TYR A 355 -14.77 -2.78 -12.03
C TYR A 355 -14.66 -3.18 -10.56
N MET A 356 -14.40 -2.21 -9.68
CA MET A 356 -14.36 -2.43 -8.23
C MET A 356 -15.62 -1.80 -7.60
N ASP A 357 -16.61 -2.64 -7.30
CA ASP A 357 -17.95 -2.26 -6.83
C ASP A 357 -17.97 -1.80 -5.36
N SER A 358 -17.44 -0.61 -5.12
CA SER A 358 -17.56 0.08 -3.83
C SER A 358 -19.01 0.47 -3.52
N ASN A 359 -19.86 0.58 -4.54
CA ASN A 359 -21.24 1.01 -4.38
C ASN A 359 -22.03 -0.03 -3.59
N SER A 360 -22.09 -1.25 -4.12
CA SER A 360 -22.78 -2.37 -3.48
C SER A 360 -22.10 -2.76 -2.17
N ALA A 361 -20.76 -2.71 -2.11
CA ALA A 361 -20.01 -3.06 -0.90
C ALA A 361 -20.34 -2.12 0.27
N LEU A 362 -20.31 -0.79 0.05
CA LEU A 362 -20.64 0.17 1.11
C LEU A 362 -22.14 0.14 1.44
N LEU A 363 -23.01 -0.05 0.44
CA LEU A 363 -24.45 -0.15 0.67
C LEU A 363 -24.82 -1.36 1.55
N ASP A 364 -24.16 -2.51 1.34
CA ASP A 364 -24.33 -3.70 2.19
C ASP A 364 -23.87 -3.43 3.63
N ILE A 365 -22.75 -2.72 3.83
CA ILE A 365 -22.28 -2.32 5.17
C ILE A 365 -23.29 -1.40 5.86
N VAL A 366 -23.83 -0.42 5.13
CA VAL A 366 -24.80 0.54 5.66
C VAL A 366 -26.14 -0.11 6.02
N ASN A 367 -26.59 -1.07 5.21
CA ASN A 367 -27.87 -1.75 5.40
C ASN A 367 -27.79 -2.92 6.39
N ASN A 368 -26.62 -3.55 6.52
CA ASN A 368 -26.39 -4.70 7.40
C ASN A 368 -25.24 -4.47 8.41
N PRO A 369 -25.21 -3.37 9.19
CA PRO A 369 -24.05 -3.03 10.01
C PRO A 369 -23.63 -4.08 11.05
N PRO A 370 -24.55 -4.79 11.75
CA PRO A 370 -24.16 -5.82 12.72
C PRO A 370 -23.35 -6.97 12.12
N LYS A 371 -23.55 -7.30 10.83
CA LYS A 371 -22.76 -8.32 10.10
C LYS A 371 -21.26 -8.00 10.09
N TYR A 372 -20.94 -6.72 10.22
CA TYR A 372 -19.59 -6.18 10.13
C TYR A 372 -19.05 -5.68 11.49
N GLY A 373 -19.75 -5.96 12.59
CA GLY A 373 -19.39 -5.45 13.92
C GLY A 373 -19.60 -3.94 14.08
N ILE A 374 -20.33 -3.31 13.15
CA ILE A 374 -20.62 -1.88 13.16
C ILE A 374 -21.94 -1.65 13.90
N LYS A 375 -21.97 -0.64 14.77
CA LYS A 375 -23.18 -0.20 15.49
C LYS A 375 -23.79 1.06 14.90
N GLN A 376 -22.97 1.89 14.25
CA GLN A 376 -23.37 3.21 13.77
C GLN A 376 -22.96 3.40 12.30
N ALA A 377 -23.93 3.32 11.39
CA ALA A 377 -23.70 3.43 9.93
C ALA A 377 -24.38 4.65 9.28
N HIS A 378 -25.06 5.50 10.05
CA HIS A 378 -25.78 6.66 9.54
C HIS A 378 -25.13 8.00 9.94
N LYS A 379 -24.37 8.03 11.03
CA LYS A 379 -23.54 9.15 11.46
C LYS A 379 -22.08 8.76 11.45
N ALA A 380 -21.22 9.75 11.27
CA ALA A 380 -19.79 9.58 11.39
C ALA A 380 -19.33 9.54 12.86
N CYS A 381 -18.12 9.02 13.08
CA CYS A 381 -17.47 9.04 14.38
C CYS A 381 -17.06 10.45 14.79
N CYS A 382 -16.62 11.30 13.86
CA CYS A 382 -16.06 12.61 14.16
C CYS A 382 -17.12 13.68 14.45
N GLY A 383 -16.90 14.47 15.50
CA GLY A 383 -17.75 15.59 15.90
C GLY A 383 -19.20 15.16 16.19
N SER A 384 -20.17 15.91 15.67
CA SER A 384 -21.59 15.54 15.74
C SER A 384 -21.96 14.36 14.83
N GLY A 385 -21.04 13.96 13.95
CA GLY A 385 -21.19 12.89 12.98
C GLY A 385 -22.04 13.26 11.76
N LYS A 386 -22.25 14.56 11.50
CA LYS A 386 -23.21 15.04 10.50
C LYS A 386 -22.55 15.72 9.31
N LEU A 387 -21.67 16.70 9.55
CA LEU A 387 -21.09 17.57 8.52
C LEU A 387 -19.57 17.74 8.64
N GLU A 388 -18.99 17.29 9.76
CA GLU A 388 -17.58 17.44 10.05
C GLU A 388 -16.74 16.59 9.10
N VAL A 389 -15.89 17.25 8.33
CA VAL A 389 -14.92 16.67 7.39
C VAL A 389 -13.71 17.59 7.27
N GLY A 390 -12.52 17.03 7.03
CA GLY A 390 -11.27 17.77 6.92
C GLY A 390 -11.07 18.68 8.13
N ILE A 391 -10.84 19.98 7.89
CA ILE A 391 -10.63 20.97 8.96
C ILE A 391 -11.78 21.08 9.97
N PHE A 392 -13.01 20.68 9.61
CA PHE A 392 -14.15 20.69 10.54
C PHE A 392 -14.20 19.44 11.44
N CYS A 393 -13.45 18.39 11.08
CA CYS A 393 -13.17 17.24 11.92
C CYS A 393 -11.77 17.43 12.54
N ASN A 394 -11.70 18.10 13.69
CA ASN A 394 -10.44 18.44 14.35
C ASN A 394 -10.51 18.15 15.87
N LYS A 395 -9.41 18.38 16.57
CA LYS A 395 -9.30 18.13 18.02
C LYS A 395 -10.37 18.81 18.90
N LEU A 396 -11.01 19.87 18.40
CA LEU A 396 -12.08 20.62 19.08
C LEU A 396 -13.49 20.10 18.72
N SER A 397 -13.61 19.14 17.80
CA SER A 397 -14.88 18.56 17.38
C SER A 397 -15.49 17.72 18.51
N LEU A 398 -16.31 18.36 19.33
CA LEU A 398 -17.05 17.73 20.43
C LEU A 398 -17.96 16.60 19.92
N GLY A 399 -17.96 15.48 20.64
CA GLY A 399 -18.75 14.30 20.27
C GLY A 399 -18.00 13.25 19.46
N THR A 400 -16.73 13.51 19.10
CA THR A 400 -15.89 12.51 18.43
C THR A 400 -15.84 11.20 19.21
N CYS A 401 -16.19 10.10 18.56
CA CYS A 401 -16.38 8.82 19.21
C CYS A 401 -15.08 8.25 19.81
N LYS A 402 -15.21 7.47 20.88
CA LYS A 402 -14.07 6.78 21.54
C LYS A 402 -13.56 5.57 20.74
N ASP A 403 -14.47 4.81 20.13
CA ASP A 403 -14.16 3.59 19.38
C ASP A 403 -14.69 3.70 17.95
N ALA A 404 -13.79 3.95 17.00
CA ALA A 404 -14.14 4.10 15.59
C ALA A 404 -14.49 2.76 14.92
N ARG A 405 -14.13 1.60 15.49
CA ARG A 405 -14.48 0.30 14.90
C ARG A 405 -15.99 0.05 14.91
N GLN A 406 -16.73 0.72 15.80
CA GLN A 406 -18.19 0.64 15.88
C GLN A 406 -18.90 1.53 14.85
N TYR A 407 -18.17 2.29 14.02
CA TYR A 407 -18.71 3.25 13.06
C TYR A 407 -18.35 2.86 11.62
N ALA A 408 -19.28 3.04 10.68
CA ALA A 408 -18.98 2.86 9.25
C ALA A 408 -18.18 4.05 8.68
N PHE A 409 -18.46 5.26 9.16
CA PHE A 409 -17.87 6.50 8.67
C PHE A 409 -17.00 7.17 9.73
N TRP A 410 -15.81 7.57 9.34
CA TRP A 410 -14.89 8.33 10.19
C TRP A 410 -15.36 9.76 10.34
N ASP A 411 -15.48 10.45 9.22
CA ASP A 411 -16.02 11.80 9.10
C ASP A 411 -17.26 11.79 8.20
N SER A 412 -17.82 12.94 7.86
CA SER A 412 -19.10 13.00 7.14
C SER A 412 -19.08 12.48 5.69
N PHE A 413 -17.92 12.06 5.18
CA PHE A 413 -17.72 11.51 3.84
C PHE A 413 -16.96 10.18 3.82
N HIS A 414 -15.93 10.05 4.67
CA HIS A 414 -14.94 9.00 4.52
C HIS A 414 -15.22 7.80 5.45
N PRO A 415 -14.96 6.56 5.00
CA PRO A 415 -15.09 5.39 5.86
C PRO A 415 -14.07 5.36 7.01
N THR A 416 -14.39 4.61 8.06
CA THR A 416 -13.42 4.29 9.12
C THR A 416 -12.35 3.32 8.62
N ASP A 417 -11.24 3.25 9.34
CA ASP A 417 -10.18 2.26 9.13
C ASP A 417 -10.73 0.83 9.04
N HIS A 418 -11.60 0.46 9.99
CA HIS A 418 -12.30 -0.83 10.02
C HIS A 418 -13.16 -1.07 8.77
N THR A 419 -13.86 -0.03 8.31
CA THR A 419 -14.67 -0.13 7.09
C THR A 419 -13.79 -0.22 5.84
N ASN A 420 -12.67 0.49 5.81
CA ASN A 420 -11.70 0.42 4.71
C ASN A 420 -11.09 -0.98 4.59
N GLU A 421 -10.81 -1.67 5.69
CA GLU A 421 -10.34 -3.06 5.68
C GLU A 421 -11.35 -4.02 5.02
N ILE A 422 -12.64 -3.89 5.38
CA ILE A 422 -13.73 -4.68 4.82
C ILE A 422 -13.89 -4.38 3.33
N LEU A 423 -13.90 -3.10 2.95
CA LEU A 423 -13.99 -2.67 1.57
C LEU A 423 -12.82 -3.19 0.74
N ALA A 424 -11.58 -3.06 1.23
CA ALA A 424 -10.40 -3.57 0.53
C ALA A 424 -10.51 -5.07 0.25
N THR A 425 -10.98 -5.85 1.21
CA THR A 425 -11.20 -7.31 1.01
C THR A 425 -12.22 -7.57 -0.09
N LYS A 426 -13.41 -6.95 0.00
CA LYS A 426 -14.49 -7.13 -0.99
C LYS A 426 -14.11 -6.67 -2.40
N LEU A 427 -13.35 -5.59 -2.51
CA LEU A 427 -12.96 -5.02 -3.81
C LEU A 427 -11.83 -5.82 -4.44
N LEU A 428 -10.85 -6.27 -3.66
CA LEU A 428 -9.75 -7.08 -4.17
C LEU A 428 -10.22 -8.45 -4.67
N GLU A 429 -11.22 -9.06 -4.01
CA GLU A 429 -11.86 -10.30 -4.49
C GLU A 429 -12.41 -10.18 -5.93
N GLN A 430 -12.82 -8.99 -6.35
CA GLN A 430 -13.41 -8.75 -7.67
C GLN A 430 -12.36 -8.63 -8.78
N VAL A 431 -11.10 -8.32 -8.44
CA VAL A 431 -10.06 -8.06 -9.44
C VAL A 431 -9.21 -9.29 -9.77
N TRP A 432 -9.14 -10.29 -8.88
CA TRP A 432 -8.27 -11.47 -9.06
C TRP A 432 -8.47 -12.15 -10.41
N LYS A 433 -9.73 -12.44 -10.78
CA LYS A 433 -10.06 -13.10 -12.04
C LYS A 433 -9.81 -12.21 -13.25
N VAL A 434 -10.05 -10.90 -13.14
CA VAL A 434 -9.89 -9.97 -14.27
C VAL A 434 -8.41 -9.78 -14.60
N PHE A 435 -7.55 -9.77 -13.58
CA PHE A 435 -6.12 -9.55 -13.72
C PHE A 435 -5.30 -10.84 -13.86
N ASN A 436 -5.96 -12.01 -13.94
CA ASN A 436 -5.31 -13.33 -13.99
C ASN A 436 -4.28 -13.53 -12.87
N LEU A 437 -4.61 -13.07 -11.68
CA LEU A 437 -3.76 -13.22 -10.50
C LEU A 437 -4.16 -14.49 -9.75
N ASP A 438 -3.17 -15.29 -9.37
CA ASP A 438 -3.42 -16.47 -8.55
C ASP A 438 -3.91 -16.02 -7.18
N HIS A 439 -5.10 -16.48 -6.79
CA HIS A 439 -5.63 -16.18 -5.47
C HIS A 439 -4.68 -16.79 -4.43
N PRO A 440 -4.12 -16.03 -3.49
CA PRO A 440 -3.07 -16.50 -2.58
C PRO A 440 -3.55 -17.60 -1.57
N TYR A 441 -4.78 -18.12 -1.70
CA TYR A 441 -5.43 -18.99 -0.72
C TYR A 441 -6.17 -20.22 -1.28
N VAL A 442 -5.94 -20.63 -2.53
CA VAL A 442 -6.62 -21.84 -3.04
C VAL A 442 -5.65 -22.82 -3.69
N TYR A 443 -4.97 -23.62 -2.86
CA TYR A 443 -4.48 -24.94 -3.26
C TYR A 443 -5.32 -26.01 -2.56
N TYR A 444 -6.17 -26.71 -3.32
CA TYR A 444 -6.79 -27.94 -2.83
C TYR A 444 -5.81 -29.10 -2.99
N TYR A 445 -5.27 -29.64 -1.89
CA TYR A 445 -4.62 -30.94 -1.92
C TYR A 445 -5.63 -32.04 -1.64
N LYS A 446 -5.75 -33.01 -2.56
CA LYS A 446 -6.49 -34.25 -2.35
C LYS A 446 -5.57 -35.21 -1.60
N ASN A 447 -5.84 -35.47 -0.32
CA ASN A 447 -5.08 -36.44 0.46
C ASN A 447 -5.33 -37.86 -0.10
N PRO A 448 -4.31 -38.57 -0.66
CA PRO A 448 -4.52 -39.84 -1.35
C PRO A 448 -5.02 -40.98 -0.45
N THR A 449 -4.95 -40.81 0.87
CA THR A 449 -5.24 -41.88 1.83
C THR A 449 -6.54 -41.71 2.62
N THR A 450 -7.20 -40.54 2.59
CA THR A 450 -8.37 -40.31 3.47
C THR A 450 -9.64 -39.78 2.81
N ASN A 451 -9.62 -39.32 1.55
CA ASN A 451 -10.82 -38.84 0.86
C ASN A 451 -11.66 -37.80 1.65
N VAL A 452 -11.03 -37.02 2.55
CA VAL A 452 -11.65 -35.92 3.29
C VAL A 452 -10.96 -34.61 2.92
N HIS A 453 -11.74 -33.59 2.59
CA HIS A 453 -11.25 -32.22 2.39
C HIS A 453 -11.01 -31.55 3.75
N HIS A 454 -9.76 -31.25 4.08
CA HIS A 454 -9.42 -30.41 5.24
C HIS A 454 -8.90 -29.04 4.77
N LYS A 455 -9.38 -27.99 5.44
CA LYS A 455 -8.94 -26.60 5.28
C LYS A 455 -7.91 -26.31 6.37
N GLU A 456 -6.64 -26.23 6.02
CA GLU A 456 -5.57 -25.76 6.92
C GLU A 456 -4.76 -24.65 6.25
N GLU A 457 -4.57 -23.55 6.98
CA GLU A 457 -3.72 -22.41 6.60
C GLU A 457 -2.27 -22.76 6.94
N ASN A 458 -1.45 -23.10 5.95
CA ASN A 458 -0.03 -23.40 6.17
C ASN A 458 0.88 -22.75 5.11
N VAL A 459 1.60 -21.71 5.53
CA VAL A 459 2.65 -20.97 4.78
C VAL A 459 3.91 -21.83 4.52
N ALA A 460 4.03 -23.00 5.16
CA ALA A 460 5.23 -23.85 5.07
C ALA A 460 5.42 -24.58 3.71
N ILE A 461 4.37 -24.70 2.89
CA ILE A 461 4.41 -25.55 1.69
C ILE A 461 5.13 -24.87 0.51
N ILE A 462 5.04 -23.54 0.39
CA ILE A 462 5.67 -22.80 -0.73
C ILE A 462 7.20 -22.88 -0.64
N ILE A 463 7.77 -22.77 0.56
CA ILE A 463 9.22 -22.92 0.78
C ILE A 463 9.67 -24.34 0.42
N HIS A 464 8.86 -25.36 0.73
CA HIS A 464 9.20 -26.74 0.44
C HIS A 464 9.17 -27.05 -1.06
N MET A 465 8.24 -26.47 -1.83
CA MET A 465 8.14 -26.70 -3.28
C MET A 465 9.23 -25.97 -4.07
N GLU A 466 9.57 -24.73 -3.72
CA GLU A 466 10.67 -23.96 -4.35
C GLU A 466 12.04 -24.61 -4.05
N GLN A 467 12.27 -25.03 -2.80
CA GLN A 467 13.48 -25.78 -2.44
C GLN A 467 13.55 -27.16 -3.14
N TRP A 468 12.40 -27.81 -3.36
CA TRP A 468 12.35 -29.06 -4.14
C TRP A 468 12.69 -28.83 -5.61
N ARG A 469 12.22 -27.74 -6.23
CA ARG A 469 12.54 -27.42 -7.63
C ARG A 469 14.03 -27.16 -7.84
N CYS A 470 14.68 -26.31 -7.02
CA CYS A 470 16.15 -26.13 -7.14
C CYS A 470 16.91 -27.44 -6.80
N ARG A 471 16.44 -28.28 -5.84
CA ARG A 471 17.09 -29.57 -5.51
C ARG A 471 16.96 -30.62 -6.62
N VAL A 472 15.81 -30.74 -7.28
CA VAL A 472 15.60 -31.66 -8.41
C VAL A 472 16.43 -31.23 -9.63
N PHE A 473 16.53 -29.92 -9.89
CA PHE A 473 17.39 -29.40 -10.95
C PHE A 473 18.88 -29.68 -10.69
N LEU A 474 19.34 -29.50 -9.45
CA LEU A 474 20.72 -29.80 -9.05
C LEU A 474 21.03 -31.30 -9.10
N LEU A 475 20.11 -32.17 -8.68
CA LEU A 475 20.28 -33.62 -8.79
C LEU A 475 20.30 -34.09 -10.25
N GLY A 476 19.44 -33.53 -11.10
CA GLY A 476 19.42 -33.82 -12.54
C GLY A 476 20.73 -33.41 -13.22
N GLY A 477 21.26 -32.22 -12.90
CA GLY A 477 22.56 -31.76 -13.38
C GLY A 477 23.72 -32.65 -12.91
N LEU A 478 23.72 -33.06 -11.64
CA LEU A 478 24.76 -33.93 -11.07
C LEU A 478 24.75 -35.33 -11.72
N LEU A 479 23.57 -35.91 -11.93
CA LEU A 479 23.42 -37.21 -12.60
C LEU A 479 23.85 -37.15 -14.07
N TYR A 480 23.58 -36.04 -14.76
CA TYR A 480 24.04 -35.83 -16.14
C TYR A 480 25.57 -35.72 -16.22
N ILE A 481 26.20 -35.02 -15.28
CA ILE A 481 27.68 -34.95 -15.18
C ILE A 481 28.26 -36.34 -14.91
N ILE A 482 27.70 -37.12 -13.98
CA ILE A 482 28.16 -38.48 -13.69
C ILE A 482 28.00 -39.38 -14.92
N HIS A 483 26.92 -39.22 -15.69
CA HIS A 483 26.71 -39.96 -16.94
C HIS A 483 27.78 -39.61 -17.99
N LEU A 484 28.08 -38.32 -18.19
CA LEU A 484 29.15 -37.87 -19.07
C LEU A 484 30.52 -38.40 -18.61
N ILE A 485 30.83 -38.34 -17.32
CA ILE A 485 32.08 -38.90 -16.78
C ILE A 485 32.14 -40.40 -17.09
N LYS A 486 31.10 -41.19 -16.81
CA LYS A 486 31.10 -42.62 -17.12
C LYS A 486 31.24 -42.94 -18.62
N GLN A 487 30.71 -42.09 -19.49
CA GLN A 487 30.76 -42.29 -20.94
C GLN A 487 32.13 -41.92 -21.53
N PHE A 488 32.83 -40.93 -20.96
CA PHE A 488 34.07 -40.40 -21.51
C PHE A 488 35.33 -40.83 -20.74
N PHE A 489 35.21 -41.26 -19.48
CA PHE A 489 36.34 -41.71 -18.65
C PHE A 489 37.10 -42.92 -19.23
N PRO A 490 36.44 -43.96 -19.81
CA PRO A 490 37.17 -45.07 -20.43
C PRO A 490 38.04 -44.63 -21.62
N LYS A 491 37.59 -43.63 -22.38
CA LYS A 491 38.32 -43.05 -23.52
C LYS A 491 39.50 -42.17 -23.12
N ILE A 492 39.49 -41.63 -21.89
CA ILE A 492 40.60 -40.82 -21.34
C ILE A 492 41.73 -41.74 -20.84
N VAL A 493 41.38 -42.89 -20.26
CA VAL A 493 42.34 -43.90 -19.78
C VAL A 493 43.10 -44.58 -20.94
N GLU A 494 42.43 -44.83 -22.08
CA GLU A 494 43.10 -45.36 -23.29
C GLU A 494 44.10 -44.38 -23.94
N LEU A 495 44.01 -43.08 -23.62
CA LEU A 495 44.92 -42.04 -24.13
C LEU A 495 46.13 -41.79 -23.21
N GLY A 496 46.31 -42.60 -22.16
CA GLY A 496 47.54 -42.62 -21.34
C GLY A 496 47.70 -41.44 -20.37
N PHE A 497 46.61 -41.01 -19.71
CA PHE A 497 46.65 -40.05 -18.59
C PHE A 497 46.32 -40.71 -17.26
#